data_AF-I2GHD6-F1
#
_entry.id   AF-I2GHD6-F1
#
_cell.length_a   1.000
_cell.length_b   1.000
_cell.length_c   1.000
_cell.angle_alpha   90.00
_cell.angle_beta   90.00
_cell.angle_gamma   90.00
#
_symmetry.space_group_name_H-M   'P 1'
#
loop_
_entity.id
_entity.type
_entity.pdbx_description
1 polymer ?
#
loop_
_entity_poly.entity_id
_entity_poly.type
_entity_poly.pdbx_seq_one_letter_code
_entity_poly.pdbx_strand_id
1 'polypeptide(L)'
;MKGQKFSEMSSEALLKQEKTTKVVTGMLAGMLLILLVMGIVRAFWQGFNSLIFIPFGLLPIVLLNLNSLKEIKKELDTRKDVL
;
A
#
# COMPACT_ATOMS: atom_id res chain seq x y z
N MET A 1 1.66 -3.67 -14.83
CA MET A 1 0.61 -2.90 -15.56
C MET A 1 1.33 -1.93 -16.47
N LYS A 2 1.03 -1.87 -17.78
CA LYS A 2 1.37 -0.69 -18.58
C LYS A 2 0.40 0.41 -18.13
N GLY A 3 0.69 1.02 -16.99
CA GLY A 3 -0.12 2.09 -16.41
C GLY A 3 0.09 3.36 -17.19
N GLN A 4 -0.98 4.13 -17.41
CA GLN A 4 -0.87 5.54 -17.78
C GLN A 4 0.18 6.20 -16.89
N LYS A 5 1.08 6.98 -17.48
CA LYS A 5 2.09 7.69 -16.69
C LYS A 5 1.37 8.69 -15.77
N PHE A 6 1.88 8.89 -14.56
CA PHE A 6 1.31 9.89 -13.64
C PHE A 6 1.23 11.29 -14.26
N SER A 7 2.18 11.62 -15.14
CA SER A 7 2.22 12.85 -15.94
C SER A 7 1.02 13.03 -16.89
N GLU A 8 0.36 11.95 -17.30
CA GLU A 8 -0.75 11.98 -18.26
C GLU A 8 -2.12 12.16 -17.57
N MET A 9 -2.19 12.05 -16.25
CA MET A 9 -3.43 12.21 -15.49
C MET A 9 -3.71 13.66 -15.11
N SER A 10 -4.99 14.05 -15.07
CA SER A 10 -5.40 15.34 -14.52
C SER A 10 -5.09 15.43 -13.02
N SER A 11 -4.87 16.63 -12.50
CA SER A 11 -4.53 16.82 -11.08
C SER A 11 -5.61 16.30 -10.14
N GLU A 12 -6.88 16.39 -10.53
CA GLU A 12 -8.00 15.83 -9.76
C GLU A 12 -7.97 14.29 -9.72
N ALA A 13 -7.73 13.65 -10.87
CA ALA A 13 -7.62 12.20 -10.95
C ALA A 13 -6.41 11.71 -10.14
N LEU A 14 -5.29 12.43 -10.21
CA LEU A 14 -4.07 12.13 -9.50
C LEU A 14 -4.24 12.26 -7.97
N LEU A 15 -4.91 13.31 -7.49
CA LEU A 15 -5.28 13.49 -6.07
C LEU A 15 -6.23 12.41 -5.57
N LYS A 16 -7.22 12.03 -6.39
CA LYS A 16 -8.14 10.93 -6.06
C LYS A 16 -7.37 9.62 -5.91
N GLN A 17 -6.47 9.33 -6.85
CA GLN A 17 -5.64 8.12 -6.80
C GLN A 17 -4.67 8.12 -5.62
N GLU A 18 -4.09 9.27 -5.24
CA GLU A 18 -3.27 9.40 -4.03
C GLU A 18 -4.07 8.97 -2.79
N LYS A 19 -5.25 9.55 -2.59
CA LYS A 19 -6.12 9.26 -1.44
C LYS A 19 -6.53 7.79 -1.41
N THR A 20 -7.02 7.25 -2.53
CA THR A 20 -7.43 5.85 -2.62
C THR A 20 -6.26 4.92 -2.34
N THR A 21 -5.11 5.12 -2.99
CA THR A 21 -3.93 4.27 -2.77
C THR A 21 -3.46 4.35 -1.33
N LYS A 22 -3.51 5.52 -0.69
CA LYS A 22 -3.13 5.70 0.72
C LYS A 22 -4.04 4.91 1.67
N VAL A 23 -5.37 5.01 1.47
CA VAL A 23 -6.35 4.30 2.29
C VAL A 23 -6.22 2.79 2.12
N VAL A 24 -6.17 2.30 0.88
CA VAL A 24 -6.08 0.86 0.58
C VAL A 24 -4.76 0.29 1.10
N THR A 25 -3.65 1.01 0.94
CA THR A 25 -2.34 0.56 1.45
C THR A 25 -2.30 0.53 2.97
N GLY A 26 -2.87 1.53 3.64
CA GLY A 26 -3.00 1.56 5.10
C GLY A 26 -3.86 0.41 5.61
N MET A 27 -5.00 0.15 4.95
CA MET A 27 -5.88 -0.96 5.30
C MET A 27 -5.18 -2.31 5.10
N LEU A 28 -4.49 -2.51 3.97
CA LEU A 28 -3.72 -3.73 3.71
C LEU A 28 -2.66 -3.93 4.80
N ALA A 29 -1.82 -2.93 5.06
CA ALA A 29 -0.78 -3.02 6.08
C ALA A 29 -1.35 -3.33 7.48
N GLY A 30 -2.47 -2.68 7.84
CA GLY A 30 -3.17 -2.93 9.10
C GLY A 30 -3.70 -4.36 9.20
N MET A 31 -4.33 -4.88 8.14
CA MET A 31 -4.82 -6.26 8.10
C MET A 31 -3.68 -7.28 8.17
N LEU A 32 -2.55 -7.03 7.49
CA LEU A 32 -1.38 -7.92 7.58
C LEU A 32 -0.80 -7.95 9.00
N LEU A 33 -0.76 -6.81 9.69
CA LEU A 33 -0.35 -6.73 11.09
C LEU A 33 -1.29 -7.51 12.00
N ILE A 34 -2.60 -7.32 11.86
CA ILE A 34 -3.61 -8.04 12.64
C ILE A 34 -3.47 -9.55 12.41
N LEU A 35 -3.30 -9.98 11.15
CA LEU A 35 -3.09 -11.39 10.81
C LEU A 35 -1.82 -11.97 11.43
N LEU A 36 -0.72 -11.21 11.42
CA LEU A 36 0.55 -11.63 12.04
C LEU A 36 0.39 -11.79 13.56
N VAL A 37 -0.22 -10.81 14.24
CA VAL A 37 -0.46 -10.86 15.69
C VAL A 37 -1.35 -12.05 16.04
N MET A 38 -2.46 -12.24 15.34
CA MET A 38 -3.33 -13.40 15.55
C MET A 38 -2.61 -14.73 15.29
N GLY A 39 -1.79 -14.79 14.24
CA GLY A 39 -0.98 -15.96 13.91
C GLY A 39 0.00 -16.33 15.02
N ILE A 40 0.68 -15.34 15.58
CA ILE A 40 1.61 -15.52 16.70
C ILE A 40 0.87 -15.99 17.96
N VAL A 41 -0.22 -15.32 18.34
CA VAL A 41 -1.03 -15.71 19.51
C VAL A 41 -1.54 -17.14 19.37
N ARG A 42 -2.04 -17.52 18.19
CA ARG A 42 -2.48 -18.89 17.91
C ARG A 42 -1.32 -19.89 17.95
N ALA A 43 -0.13 -19.53 17.47
CA ALA A 43 1.04 -20.40 17.53
C ALA A 43 1.41 -20.78 18.99
N PHE A 44 1.28 -19.84 19.93
CA PHE A 44 1.53 -20.11 21.35
C PHE A 44 0.46 -20.96 22.03
N TRP A 45 -0.82 -20.82 21.66
CA TRP A 45 -1.93 -21.49 22.35
C TRP A 45 -2.46 -22.75 21.66
N GLN A 46 -2.44 -22.79 20.33
CA GLN A 46 -3.06 -23.84 19.51
C GLN A 46 -2.05 -24.56 18.61
N GLY A 47 -0.76 -24.20 18.71
CA GLY A 47 0.30 -24.72 17.86
C GLY A 47 0.42 -23.97 16.53
N PHE A 48 1.50 -24.29 15.80
CA PHE A 48 1.90 -23.59 14.59
C PHE A 48 0.84 -23.66 13.47
N ASN A 49 0.64 -22.54 12.77
CA ASN A 49 -0.25 -22.45 11.62
C ASN A 49 0.46 -21.73 10.45
N SER A 50 0.44 -22.32 9.25
CA SER A 50 1.07 -21.78 8.05
C SER A 50 0.53 -20.44 7.59
N LEU A 51 -0.66 -20.03 8.03
CA LEU A 51 -1.24 -18.71 7.75
C LEU A 51 -0.35 -17.54 8.23
N ILE A 52 0.58 -17.78 9.16
CA ILE A 52 1.56 -16.78 9.61
C ILE A 52 2.50 -16.29 8.49
N PHE A 53 2.63 -17.06 7.39
CA PHE A 53 3.47 -16.67 6.24
C PHE A 53 2.77 -15.70 5.27
N ILE A 54 1.44 -15.58 5.33
CA ILE A 54 0.66 -14.72 4.42
C ILE A 54 1.09 -13.24 4.49
N PRO A 55 1.29 -12.62 5.67
CA PRO A 55 1.82 -11.26 5.79
C PRO A 55 3.12 -11.05 5.02
N PHE A 56 4.03 -12.04 5.03
CA PHE A 56 5.32 -11.94 4.35
C PHE A 56 5.18 -12.06 2.83
N GLY A 57 4.29 -12.93 2.35
CA GLY A 57 3.99 -13.05 0.91
C GLY A 57 3.33 -11.80 0.33
N LEU A 58 2.54 -11.07 1.13
CA LEU A 58 1.83 -9.86 0.70
C LEU A 58 2.58 -8.55 1.00
N LEU A 59 3.64 -8.59 1.82
CA LEU A 59 4.47 -7.42 2.14
C LEU A 59 5.00 -6.66 0.90
N PRO A 60 5.45 -7.34 -0.19
CA PRO A 60 5.91 -6.64 -1.39
C PRO A 60 4.85 -5.73 -2.00
N ILE A 61 3.57 -6.09 -1.91
CA ILE A 61 2.46 -5.28 -2.45
C ILE A 61 2.33 -3.96 -1.70
N VAL A 62 2.50 -4.00 -0.37
CA VAL A 62 2.52 -2.78 0.46
C VAL A 62 3.67 -1.87 0.02
N LEU A 63 4.86 -2.42 -0.19
CA LEU A 63 6.03 -1.65 -0.63
C LEU A 63 5.83 -1.04 -2.02
N LEU A 64 5.27 -1.79 -2.97
CA LEU A 64 4.94 -1.30 -4.30
C LEU A 64 3.94 -0.13 -4.23
N ASN A 65 2.89 -0.24 -3.41
CA ASN A 65 1.91 0.83 -3.28
C ASN A 65 2.51 2.08 -2.59
N LEU A 66 3.42 1.91 -1.62
CA LEU A 66 4.15 3.01 -1.01
C LEU A 66 5.05 3.73 -2.02
N ASN A 67 5.69 3.00 -2.93
CA ASN A 67 6.48 3.59 -4.01
C ASN A 67 5.59 4.37 -4.98
N SER A 68 4.47 3.78 -5.41
CA SER A 68 3.47 4.48 -6.24
C SER A 68 2.96 5.77 -5.59
N LEU A 69 2.71 5.76 -4.27
CA LEU A 69 2.33 6.96 -3.51
C LEU A 69 3.41 8.04 -3.52
N LYS A 70 4.69 7.65 -3.41
CA LYS A 70 5.81 8.60 -3.50
C LYS A 70 5.89 9.22 -4.88
N GLU A 71 5.69 8.44 -5.94
CA GLU A 71 5.70 8.94 -7.33
C GLU A 71 4.53 9.88 -7.60
N ILE A 72 3.31 9.54 -7.16
CA ILE A 72 2.13 10.41 -7.24
C ILE A 72 2.37 11.74 -6.53
N LYS A 73 2.94 11.70 -5.31
CA LYS A 73 3.24 12.93 -4.55
C LYS A 73 4.28 13.81 -5.23
N LYS A 74 5.36 13.22 -5.75
CA LYS A 74 6.37 13.95 -6.51
C LYS A 74 5.75 14.68 -7.69
N GLU A 75 4.90 14.00 -8.46
CA GLU A 75 4.19 14.60 -9.59
C GLU A 75 3.26 15.74 -9.14
N LEU A 76 2.50 15.56 -8.06
CA LEU A 76 1.65 16.62 -7.50
C LEU A 76 2.44 17.84 -7.04
N ASP A 77 3.62 17.64 -6.43
CA ASP A 77 4.46 18.73 -5.95
C ASP A 77 5.16 19.46 -7.10
N THR A 78 5.61 18.76 -8.14
CA THR A 78 6.12 19.39 -9.37
C THR A 78 5.07 20.31 -10.01
N ARG A 79 3.79 19.93 -9.98
CA ARG A 79 2.71 20.77 -10.53
C ARG A 79 2.40 22.02 -9.68
N LYS A 80 2.66 21.97 -8.37
CA LYS A 80 2.51 23.14 -7.49
C LYS A 80 3.67 24.13 -7.62
N ASP A 81 4.87 23.65 -7.94
CA ASP A 81 6.07 24.48 -8.08
C ASP A 81 6.11 25.23 -9.44
N VAL A 82 5.30 24.79 -10.41
CA VAL A 82 5.21 25.36 -11.77
C VAL A 82 4.03 26.34 -11.92
N LEU A 83 3.13 26.42 -10.93
CA LEU A 83 1.96 27.32 -10.90
C LEU A 83 2.18 28.48 -9.92
#